data_AF-A0A1I7RIB6-F1
#
_entry.id   AF-A0A1I7RIB6-F1
#
_cell.length_a   1.000
_cell.length_b   1.000
_cell.length_c   1.000
_cell.angle_alpha   90.00
_cell.angle_beta   90.00
_cell.angle_gamma   90.00
#
_symmetry.space_group_name_H-M   'P 1'
#
loop_
_entity.id
_entity.type
_entity.pdbx_description
1 polymer ?
#
loop_
_entity_poly.entity_id
_entity_poly.type
_entity_poly.pdbx_seq_one_letter_code
_entity_poly.pdbx_strand_id
1 'polypeptide(L)'
;MSEEYSAMDVNQVNVGCCGGTVKQVVTRVGIVGCILSLLAVVELFTGGQYSSGNLIYFIFCLLLIYGARSNKPMYFWPFMVYNALLIVANILATVAIIVLYFAAKSHHKKHEDVDNAWVLAVATVILVLITFFNIFFEHVIVTCYKTVRNSGNLMINV
;
A
#
# COMPACT_ATOMS: atom_id res chain seq x y z
N MET A 1 18.52 15.03 -30.09
CA MET A 1 18.05 15.12 -28.69
C MET A 1 18.08 13.70 -28.17
N SER A 2 19.14 13.36 -27.44
CA SER A 2 19.55 12.00 -27.15
C SER A 2 18.49 11.24 -26.36
N GLU A 3 18.07 10.09 -26.91
CA GLU A 3 17.28 9.08 -26.22
C GLU A 3 18.11 8.50 -25.06
N GLU A 4 18.05 9.18 -23.92
CA GLU A 4 18.43 8.58 -22.65
C GLU A 4 17.38 7.48 -22.38
N TYR A 5 17.69 6.25 -22.82
CA TYR A 5 16.88 5.08 -22.50
C TYR A 5 16.85 4.93 -20.98
N SER A 6 15.76 5.39 -20.39
CA SER A 6 15.55 5.30 -18.95
C SER A 6 15.56 3.83 -18.51
N ALA A 7 16.32 3.54 -17.45
CA ALA A 7 16.34 2.23 -16.82
C ALA A 7 14.92 1.73 -16.45
N MET A 8 13.94 2.61 -16.25
CA MET A 8 12.55 2.21 -15.96
C MET A 8 11.75 1.76 -17.18
N ASP A 9 12.14 2.22 -18.38
CA ASP A 9 11.48 1.87 -19.64
C ASP A 9 12.06 0.56 -20.22
N VAL A 10 13.33 0.24 -19.90
CA VAL A 10 14.01 -0.97 -20.39
C VAL A 10 13.84 -2.16 -19.44
N ASN A 11 13.88 -1.93 -18.12
CA ASN A 11 13.78 -3.02 -17.15
C ASN A 11 12.35 -3.55 -17.07
N GLN A 12 12.19 -4.84 -17.38
CA GLN A 12 10.95 -5.57 -17.16
C GLN A 12 10.94 -6.20 -15.78
N VAL A 13 9.77 -6.18 -15.14
CA VAL A 13 9.52 -6.86 -13.88
C VAL A 13 8.22 -7.63 -14.01
N ASN A 14 8.23 -8.86 -13.50
CA ASN A 14 7.06 -9.69 -13.41
C ASN A 14 6.80 -10.03 -11.93
N VAL A 15 5.77 -9.43 -11.34
CA VAL A 15 5.35 -9.71 -9.95
C VAL A 15 3.90 -10.20 -9.96
N GLY A 16 3.72 -11.51 -9.77
CA GLY A 16 2.39 -12.14 -9.76
C GLY A 16 1.65 -11.92 -11.09
N CYS A 17 0.47 -11.30 -11.03
CA CYS A 17 -0.33 -10.96 -12.22
C CYS A 17 0.05 -9.62 -12.87
N CYS A 18 1.02 -8.89 -12.31
CA CYS A 18 1.47 -7.59 -12.82
C CYS A 18 2.84 -7.74 -13.52
N GLY A 19 2.79 -8.06 -14.80
CA GLY A 19 3.96 -8.02 -15.70
C GLY A 19 4.01 -6.74 -16.53
N GLY A 20 5.21 -6.20 -16.73
CA GLY A 20 5.45 -5.06 -17.62
C GLY A 20 6.79 -4.38 -17.37
N THR A 21 6.98 -3.20 -17.94
CA THR A 21 8.13 -2.35 -17.58
C THR A 21 7.96 -1.81 -16.16
N VAL A 22 9.06 -1.53 -15.45
CA VAL A 22 9.02 -0.94 -14.11
C VAL A 22 8.09 0.28 -14.07
N LYS A 23 8.21 1.15 -15.08
CA LYS A 23 7.37 2.35 -15.21
C LYS A 23 5.88 2.02 -15.27
N GLN A 24 5.49 1.04 -16.09
CA GLN A 24 4.10 0.62 -16.21
C GLN A 24 3.58 0.03 -14.91
N VAL A 25 4.36 -0.84 -14.26
CA VAL A 25 3.98 -1.50 -13.01
C VAL A 25 3.80 -0.47 -11.89
N VAL A 26 4.78 0.42 -11.68
CA VAL A 26 4.71 1.47 -10.65
C VAL A 26 3.56 2.44 -10.92
N THR A 27 3.34 2.82 -12.19
CA THR A 27 2.22 3.69 -12.55
C THR A 27 0.88 3.04 -12.25
N ARG A 28 0.71 1.74 -12.56
CA ARG A 28 -0.52 0.99 -12.24
C ARG A 28 -0.77 0.94 -10.74
N VAL A 29 0.26 0.61 -9.94
CA VAL A 29 0.15 0.60 -8.47
C VAL A 29 -0.23 1.98 -7.94
N GLY A 30 0.40 3.04 -8.44
CA GLY A 30 0.06 4.41 -8.07
C GLY A 30 -1.38 4.79 -8.42
N ILE A 31 -1.88 4.44 -9.61
CA ILE A 31 -3.27 4.69 -10.03
C ILE A 31 -4.25 3.95 -9.12
N VAL A 32 -4.00 2.67 -8.83
CA VAL A 32 -4.85 1.89 -7.94
C VAL A 32 -4.88 2.51 -6.54
N GLY A 33 -3.72 2.92 -6.01
CA GLY A 33 -3.63 3.61 -4.73
C GLY A 33 -4.39 4.94 -4.71
N CYS A 34 -4.31 5.74 -5.79
CA CYS A 34 -5.09 6.97 -5.93
C CYS A 34 -6.60 6.70 -5.93
N ILE A 35 -7.07 5.67 -6.66
CA ILE A 35 -8.50 5.31 -6.71
C ILE A 35 -8.99 4.88 -5.33
N LEU A 36 -8.26 3.98 -4.66
CA LEU A 36 -8.62 3.52 -3.31
C LEU A 36 -8.65 4.69 -2.32
N SER A 37 -7.69 5.61 -2.42
CA SER A 37 -7.65 6.79 -1.58
C SER A 37 -8.81 7.75 -1.85
N LEU A 38 -9.22 7.93 -3.10
CA LEU A 38 -10.36 8.80 -3.45
C LEU A 38 -11.67 8.20 -2.95
N LEU A 39 -11.85 6.88 -3.09
CA LEU A 39 -13.02 6.17 -2.55
C LEU A 39 -13.11 6.35 -1.02
N ALA A 40 -11.97 6.23 -0.32
CA ALA A 40 -11.91 6.44 1.12
C ALA A 40 -12.15 7.91 1.53
N VAL A 41 -11.91 8.88 0.64
CA VAL A 41 -12.26 10.29 0.86
C VAL A 41 -13.75 10.54 0.64
N VAL A 42 -14.39 9.85 -0.30
CA VAL A 42 -15.86 9.93 -0.49
C VAL A 42 -16.60 9.47 0.76
N GLU A 43 -16.08 8.46 1.45
CA GLU A 43 -16.61 7.97 2.74
C GLU A 43 -16.56 9.03 3.87
N LEU A 44 -15.67 10.02 3.77
CA LEU A 44 -15.62 11.14 4.71
C LEU A 44 -16.78 12.10 4.53
N PHE A 45 -17.22 12.33 3.30
CA PHE A 45 -18.37 13.17 3.02
C PHE A 45 -19.68 12.56 3.57
N THR A 46 -19.68 11.26 3.86
CA THR A 46 -20.77 10.56 4.56
C THR A 46 -20.63 10.54 6.09
N GLY A 47 -19.64 11.24 6.67
CA GLY A 47 -19.50 11.43 8.12
C GLY A 47 -18.37 10.65 8.80
N GLY A 48 -17.46 10.03 8.04
CA GLY A 48 -16.28 9.34 8.60
C GLY A 48 -15.23 10.30 9.19
N GLN A 49 -14.63 9.94 10.33
CA GLN A 49 -13.60 10.76 11.03
C GLN A 49 -12.15 10.50 10.59
N TYR A 50 -11.89 9.55 9.68
CA TYR A 50 -10.53 9.08 9.33
C TYR A 50 -9.91 9.81 8.11
N SER A 51 -9.95 11.14 8.08
CA SER A 51 -9.72 11.94 6.86
C SER A 51 -8.26 12.11 6.41
N SER A 52 -7.35 12.38 7.36
CA SER A 52 -6.02 12.88 7.03
C SER A 52 -5.07 11.81 6.45
N GLY A 53 -5.19 10.56 6.91
CA GLY A 53 -4.34 9.45 6.43
C GLY A 53 -4.56 9.11 4.96
N ASN A 54 -5.80 9.28 4.46
CA ASN A 54 -6.13 9.02 3.06
C ASN A 54 -5.52 10.10 2.15
N LEU A 55 -5.62 11.37 2.52
CA LEU A 55 -5.03 12.46 1.72
C LEU A 55 -3.50 12.33 1.62
N ILE A 56 -2.83 11.94 2.71
CA ILE A 56 -1.38 11.68 2.71
C ILE A 56 -1.03 10.51 1.78
N TYR A 57 -1.81 9.42 1.85
CA TYR A 57 -1.62 8.27 0.96
C TYR A 57 -1.78 8.66 -0.52
N PHE A 58 -2.80 9.46 -0.86
CA PHE A 58 -3.00 9.99 -2.20
C PHE A 58 -1.78 10.74 -2.73
N ILE A 59 -1.19 11.62 -1.90
CA ILE A 59 0.00 12.40 -2.27
C ILE A 59 1.18 11.48 -2.57
N PHE A 60 1.39 10.44 -1.75
CA PHE A 60 2.46 9.47 -1.99
C PHE A 60 2.24 8.61 -3.25
N CYS A 61 0.99 8.28 -3.57
CA CYS A 61 0.65 7.62 -4.84
C CYS A 61 0.92 8.52 -6.05
N LEU A 62 0.64 9.82 -5.96
CA LEU A 62 1.01 10.78 -7.00
C LEU A 62 2.53 10.91 -7.16
N LEU A 63 3.27 10.91 -6.05
CA LEU A 63 4.74 10.91 -6.05
C LEU A 63 5.32 9.64 -6.71
N LEU A 64 4.70 8.47 -6.53
CA LEU A 64 5.09 7.25 -7.26
C LEU A 64 4.91 7.42 -8.77
N ILE A 65 3.75 7.92 -9.21
CA ILE A 65 3.47 8.14 -10.63
C ILE A 65 4.44 9.18 -11.21
N TYR A 66 4.66 10.27 -10.50
CA TYR A 66 5.63 11.30 -10.89
C TYR A 66 7.04 10.73 -10.99
N GLY A 67 7.48 9.96 -9.98
CA GLY A 67 8.78 9.29 -9.98
C GLY A 67 8.97 8.35 -11.16
N ALA A 68 7.93 7.60 -11.52
CA ALA A 68 7.95 6.70 -12.67
C ALA A 68 8.01 7.46 -14.00
N ARG A 69 7.30 8.61 -14.11
CA ARG A 69 7.31 9.46 -15.31
C ARG A 69 8.60 10.25 -15.47
N SER A 70 9.16 10.74 -14.37
CA SER A 70 10.39 11.52 -14.32
C SER A 70 11.65 10.67 -14.18
N ASN A 71 11.54 9.34 -14.24
CA ASN A 71 12.66 8.39 -14.17
C ASN A 71 13.55 8.57 -12.92
N LYS A 72 12.95 9.00 -11.81
CA LYS A 72 13.64 9.28 -10.54
C LYS A 72 13.14 8.31 -9.46
N PRO A 73 13.84 7.17 -9.23
CA PRO A 73 13.39 6.15 -8.29
C PRO A 73 13.39 6.62 -6.82
N MET A 74 14.07 7.74 -6.52
CA MET A 74 14.08 8.35 -5.18
C MET A 74 12.66 8.73 -4.70
N TYR A 75 11.74 9.07 -5.61
CA TYR A 75 10.35 9.38 -5.25
C TYR A 75 9.52 8.16 -4.84
N PHE A 76 10.05 6.93 -4.96
CA PHE A 76 9.36 5.74 -4.48
C PHE A 76 9.49 5.58 -2.96
N TRP A 77 10.50 6.23 -2.37
CA TRP A 77 10.87 6.08 -0.97
C TRP A 77 9.78 6.53 0.02
N PRO A 78 9.14 7.71 -0.17
CA PRO A 78 8.05 8.15 0.72
C PRO A 78 6.89 7.14 0.76
N PHE A 79 6.54 6.56 -0.38
CA PHE A 79 5.50 5.54 -0.45
C PHE A 79 5.91 4.26 0.29
N MET A 80 7.12 3.73 0.06
CA MET A 80 7.61 2.53 0.75
C MET A 80 7.62 2.71 2.27
N VAL A 81 8.14 3.84 2.76
CA VAL A 81 8.18 4.13 4.20
C VAL A 81 6.77 4.23 4.79
N TYR A 82 5.88 4.98 4.13
CA TYR A 82 4.52 5.15 4.61
C TYR A 82 3.73 3.84 4.61
N ASN A 83 3.87 3.04 3.55
CA ASN A 83 3.18 1.77 3.42
C ASN A 83 3.72 0.73 4.42
N ALA A 84 5.02 0.73 4.72
CA ALA A 84 5.59 -0.05 5.82
C ALA A 84 4.99 0.34 7.19
N LEU A 85 4.82 1.64 7.46
CA LEU A 85 4.15 2.11 8.68
C LEU A 85 2.68 1.66 8.74
N LEU A 86 1.96 1.70 7.61
CA LEU A 86 0.59 1.20 7.53
C LEU A 86 0.49 -0.30 7.84
N ILE A 87 1.43 -1.10 7.35
CA ILE A 87 1.48 -2.54 7.65
C ILE A 87 1.66 -2.76 9.17
N VAL A 88 2.60 -2.04 9.80
CA VAL A 88 2.82 -2.14 11.25
C VAL A 88 1.59 -1.68 12.03
N ALA A 89 0.96 -0.57 11.64
CA ALA A 89 -0.25 -0.05 12.27
C ALA A 89 -1.42 -1.05 12.17
N ASN A 90 -1.60 -1.71 11.02
CA ASN A 90 -2.66 -2.71 10.84
C ASN A 90 -2.42 -3.99 11.67
N ILE A 91 -1.16 -4.42 11.81
CA ILE A 91 -0.80 -5.54 12.70
C ILE A 91 -1.17 -5.18 14.14
N LEU A 92 -0.78 -3.97 14.60
CA LEU A 92 -1.11 -3.49 15.94
C LEU A 92 -2.63 -3.38 16.15
N ALA A 93 -3.37 -2.87 15.18
CA ALA A 93 -4.82 -2.78 15.23
C ALA A 93 -5.47 -4.17 15.34
N THR A 94 -4.99 -5.15 14.56
CA THR A 94 -5.48 -6.53 14.60
C THR A 94 -5.22 -7.18 15.96
N VAL A 95 -4.02 -7.01 16.52
CA VAL A 95 -3.68 -7.50 17.87
C VAL A 95 -4.57 -6.84 18.92
N ALA A 96 -4.78 -5.52 18.84
CA ALA A 96 -5.65 -4.79 19.76
C ALA A 96 -7.11 -5.30 19.71
N ILE A 97 -7.65 -5.55 18.51
CA ILE A 97 -9.00 -6.10 18.34
C ILE A 97 -9.11 -7.50 18.94
N ILE A 98 -8.10 -8.36 18.74
CA ILE A 98 -8.07 -9.71 19.35
C ILE A 98 -8.05 -9.61 20.88
N VAL A 99 -7.22 -8.74 21.45
CA VAL A 99 -7.16 -8.53 22.90
C VAL A 99 -8.49 -8.01 23.45
N LEU A 100 -9.10 -7.03 22.78
CA LEU A 100 -10.40 -6.49 23.15
C LEU A 100 -11.50 -7.55 23.08
N TYR A 101 -11.47 -8.43 22.08
CA TYR A 101 -12.40 -9.57 21.98
C TYR A 101 -12.31 -10.48 23.20
N PHE A 102 -11.10 -10.91 23.57
CA PHE A 102 -10.91 -11.80 24.71
C PHE A 102 -11.24 -11.11 26.03
N ALA A 103 -10.92 -9.82 26.18
CA ALA A 103 -11.28 -9.04 27.35
C ALA A 103 -12.81 -8.90 27.48
N ALA A 104 -13.51 -8.49 26.42
CA ALA A 104 -14.97 -8.35 26.41
C ALA A 104 -15.68 -9.68 26.69
N LYS A 105 -15.22 -10.77 26.08
CA LYS A 105 -15.75 -12.13 26.29
C LYS A 105 -15.55 -12.62 27.73
N SER A 106 -14.50 -12.18 28.42
CA SER A 106 -14.27 -12.55 29.83
C SER A 106 -15.23 -11.83 30.79
N HIS A 107 -15.74 -10.66 30.41
CA HIS A 107 -16.59 -9.80 31.25
C HIS A 107 -18.09 -10.04 31.08
N HIS A 108 -18.56 -10.56 29.93
CA HIS A 108 -19.99 -10.80 29.70
C HIS A 108 -20.35 -12.30 29.78
N LYS A 109 -21.01 -12.68 30.87
CA LYS A 109 -21.84 -13.89 30.93
C LYS A 109 -23.24 -13.50 30.43
N LYS A 110 -23.66 -14.09 29.30
CA LYS A 110 -25.02 -14.21 28.75
C LYS A 110 -25.51 -13.12 27.77
N HIS A 111 -25.68 -13.58 26.53
CA HIS A 111 -26.85 -13.45 25.65
C HIS A 111 -27.00 -12.31 24.62
N GLU A 112 -26.05 -11.39 24.44
CA GLU A 112 -26.05 -10.42 23.32
C GLU A 112 -24.85 -10.54 22.35
N ASP A 113 -24.02 -11.59 22.49
CA ASP A 113 -22.67 -11.61 21.90
C ASP A 113 -22.56 -12.01 20.41
N VAL A 114 -23.64 -12.49 19.77
CA VAL A 114 -23.53 -13.06 18.40
C VAL A 114 -23.33 -11.96 17.35
N ASP A 115 -24.07 -10.85 17.44
CA ASP A 115 -23.96 -9.75 16.48
C ASP A 115 -22.62 -9.01 16.61
N ASN A 116 -22.15 -8.79 17.85
CA ASN A 116 -20.86 -8.14 18.10
C ASN A 116 -19.66 -9.01 17.69
N ALA A 117 -19.72 -10.33 17.93
CA ALA A 117 -18.65 -11.25 17.53
C ALA A 117 -18.56 -11.39 16.00
N TRP A 118 -19.71 -11.40 15.30
CA TRP A 118 -19.74 -11.43 13.84
C TRP A 118 -19.14 -10.17 13.22
N VAL A 119 -19.54 -8.99 13.70
CA VAL A 119 -18.97 -7.71 13.24
C VAL A 119 -17.46 -7.67 13.47
N LEU A 120 -16.97 -8.16 14.61
CA LEU A 120 -15.54 -8.21 14.91
C LEU A 120 -14.78 -9.18 14.02
N ALA A 121 -15.35 -10.35 13.72
CA ALA A 121 -14.77 -11.33 12.80
C ALA A 121 -14.68 -10.75 11.39
N VAL A 122 -15.75 -10.10 10.90
CA VAL A 122 -15.77 -9.42 9.59
C VAL A 122 -14.73 -8.30 9.55
N ALA A 123 -14.66 -7.46 10.58
CA ALA A 123 -13.66 -6.39 10.67
C ALA A 123 -12.22 -6.95 10.66
N THR A 124 -11.97 -8.05 11.37
CA THR A 124 -10.66 -8.71 11.40
C THR A 124 -10.29 -9.26 10.02
N VAL A 125 -11.22 -9.93 9.33
CA VAL A 125 -10.99 -10.44 7.97
C VAL A 125 -10.65 -9.29 7.01
N ILE A 126 -11.39 -8.18 7.10
CA ILE A 126 -11.13 -6.98 6.29
C ILE A 126 -9.73 -6.42 6.57
N LEU A 127 -9.33 -6.27 7.84
CA LEU A 127 -8.01 -5.77 8.20
C LEU A 127 -6.87 -6.69 7.72
N VAL A 128 -7.06 -8.00 7.80
CA VAL A 128 -6.11 -8.99 7.28
C VAL A 128 -5.98 -8.84 5.76
N LEU A 129 -7.08 -8.73 5.03
CA LEU A 129 -7.05 -8.51 3.58
C LEU A 129 -6.34 -7.21 3.21
N ILE A 130 -6.64 -6.10 3.90
CA ILE A 130 -5.96 -4.80 3.69
C ILE A 130 -4.45 -4.96 3.94
N THR A 131 -4.07 -5.68 5.00
CA THR A 131 -2.65 -5.93 5.31
C THR A 131 -1.96 -6.73 4.21
N PHE A 132 -2.61 -7.78 3.68
CA PHE A 132 -2.10 -8.53 2.54
C PHE A 132 -1.93 -7.66 1.30
N PHE A 133 -2.89 -6.79 0.98
CA PHE A 133 -2.78 -5.85 -0.13
C PHE A 133 -1.63 -4.87 0.06
N ASN A 134 -1.45 -4.30 1.26
CA ASN A 134 -0.36 -3.38 1.55
C ASN A 134 1.01 -4.07 1.43
N ILE A 135 1.15 -5.29 1.94
CA ILE A 135 2.36 -6.11 1.78
C ILE A 135 2.63 -6.39 0.30
N PHE A 136 1.60 -6.73 -0.48
CA PHE A 136 1.73 -6.98 -1.91
C PHE A 136 2.21 -5.74 -2.66
N PHE A 137 1.60 -4.56 -2.44
CA PHE A 137 2.04 -3.32 -3.07
C PHE A 137 3.45 -2.93 -2.64
N GLU A 138 3.81 -3.10 -1.36
CA GLU A 138 5.17 -2.88 -0.87
C GLU A 138 6.16 -3.74 -1.64
N HIS A 139 5.87 -5.04 -1.74
CA HIS A 139 6.74 -6.00 -2.41
C HIS A 139 6.95 -5.65 -3.89
N VAL A 140 5.88 -5.25 -4.59
CA VAL A 140 5.95 -4.81 -5.99
C VAL A 140 6.85 -3.58 -6.13
N ILE A 141 6.62 -2.53 -5.32
CA ILE A 141 7.39 -1.29 -5.41
C ILE A 141 8.85 -1.48 -5.00
N VAL A 142 9.13 -2.25 -3.95
CA VAL A 142 10.50 -2.58 -3.53
C VAL A 142 11.23 -3.36 -4.61
N THR A 143 10.55 -4.30 -5.27
CA THR A 143 11.13 -5.06 -6.39
C THR A 143 11.47 -4.13 -7.55
N CYS A 144 10.52 -3.28 -7.96
CA CYS A 144 10.75 -2.25 -8.97
C CYS A 144 11.92 -1.31 -8.61
N TYR A 145 12.00 -0.85 -7.37
CA TYR A 145 13.08 0.02 -6.88
C TYR A 145 14.45 -0.67 -6.95
N LYS A 146 14.54 -1.93 -6.47
CA LYS A 146 15.77 -2.73 -6.52
C LYS A 146 16.22 -2.97 -7.96
N THR A 147 15.31 -3.31 -8.86
CA THR A 147 15.62 -3.53 -10.27
C THR A 147 16.21 -2.28 -10.91
N VAL A 148 15.60 -1.10 -10.70
CA VAL A 148 16.11 0.16 -11.25
C VAL A 148 17.46 0.55 -10.66
N ARG A 149 17.64 0.39 -9.34
CA ARG A 149 18.90 0.71 -8.65
C ARG A 149 20.06 -0.19 -9.12
N ASN A 150 19.80 -1.48 -9.30
CA ASN A 150 20.82 -2.44 -9.75
C ASN A 150 21.23 -2.17 -11.20
N SER A 151 20.29 -1.84 -12.09
CA SER A 151 20.62 -1.46 -13.48
C SER A 151 21.36 -0.13 -13.56
N GLY A 152 21.02 0.84 -12.70
CA GLY A 152 21.74 2.11 -12.61
C GLY A 152 23.21 1.94 -12.18
N ASN A 153 23.48 1.05 -11.22
CA ASN A 153 24.86 0.72 -10.83
C ASN A 153 25.65 0.00 -11.95
N LEU A 154 24.96 -0.77 -12.80
CA LEU A 154 25.59 -1.46 -13.92
C LEU A 154 25.98 -0.49 -15.05
N MET A 155 25.22 0.60 -15.24
CA MET A 155 25.54 1.64 -16.24
C MET A 155 26.65 2.61 -15.79
N ILE A 156 26.96 2.71 -14.50
CA ILE A 156 28.03 3.58 -13.98
C ILE A 156 29.42 2.89 -14.06
N ASN A 157 29.45 1.56 -14.20
CA ASN A 157 30.67 0.75 -14.25
C ASN A 157 31.09 0.34 -15.68
N VAL A 158 30.51 0.95 -16.72
CA VAL A 158 30.89 0.79 -18.13
C VAL A 158 31.35 2.13 -18.67
#